data_AF-A0A1G9AH20-F1
#
_entry.id   AF-A0A1G9AH20-F1
#
_cell.length_a   1.000
_cell.length_b   1.000
_cell.length_c   1.000
_cell.angle_alpha   90.00
_cell.angle_beta   90.00
_cell.angle_gamma   90.00
#
_symmetry.space_group_name_H-M   'P 1'
#
loop_
_entity.id
_entity.type
_entity.pdbx_description
1 polymer ?
#
loop_
_entity_poly.entity_id
_entity_poly.type
_entity_poly.pdbx_seq_one_letter_code
_entity_poly.pdbx_strand_id
1 'polypeptide(L)'
;MHAFTPLFRLTAVALLTLLIGATFCLPGHATELAMMELHGKITDARTGIALPAVLSYQLPEDDDIGEIAPESDGSYSLLLVVGETYQISVTAQGYATTRQLLPVTRAGRMEKNYTLTSLTELAPGQSLYEQTALEAKALVPETEAVHFVHFARNNTRVMEEFHQELDAVVARLQENPDLRVIVEGHTEGGMSAYYAEELATDRAEAVVDYLRNQGIAKKHLRTRTVAQGRNLVISNDSTVLGLNRRVELHVVDKDAWEYRTFSKWTRWRIRIGLCSTDLYREALRRDFFGPHKKTPKKKVIYVDPENTIRTTEAR
;
A
#
# COMPACT_ATOMS: atom_id res chain seq x y z
N MET A 1 63.76 -18.89 10.03
CA MET A 1 62.29 -19.05 10.05
C MET A 1 61.69 -17.75 9.53
N HIS A 2 61.34 -17.73 8.23
CA HIS A 2 60.80 -16.56 7.54
C HIS A 2 59.30 -16.74 7.29
N ALA A 3 58.58 -15.62 7.45
CA ALA A 3 57.25 -15.19 6.99
C ALA A 3 56.35 -16.14 6.17
N PHE A 4 55.03 -16.08 6.39
CA PHE A 4 54.02 -15.53 5.45
C PHE A 4 52.58 -15.84 5.93
N THR A 5 51.78 -14.79 6.15
CA THR A 5 50.30 -14.84 6.11
C THR A 5 49.83 -14.73 4.65
N PRO A 6 48.65 -15.29 4.29
CA PRO A 6 47.89 -14.75 3.17
C PRO A 6 46.43 -14.40 3.53
N LEU A 7 46.11 -13.12 3.30
CA LEU A 7 44.80 -12.61 2.91
C LEU A 7 44.22 -13.40 1.71
N PHE A 8 42.95 -13.79 1.78
CA PHE A 8 42.09 -14.06 0.60
C PHE A 8 40.77 -13.31 0.82
N ARG A 9 40.65 -12.08 0.31
CA ARG A 9 40.11 -11.68 -1.01
C ARG A 9 38.58 -11.76 -1.11
N LEU A 10 37.95 -10.71 -0.58
CA LEU A 10 36.71 -10.12 -1.11
C LEU A 10 36.95 -9.60 -2.54
N THR A 11 36.70 -10.43 -3.56
CA THR A 11 36.63 -9.96 -4.95
C THR A 11 35.57 -10.75 -5.72
N ALA A 12 34.31 -10.33 -5.60
CA ALA A 12 33.25 -10.71 -6.53
C ALA A 12 32.18 -9.62 -6.75
N VAL A 13 32.12 -8.59 -5.91
CA VAL A 13 31.09 -7.53 -6.02
C VAL A 13 31.57 -6.30 -6.83
N ALA A 14 32.87 -6.19 -7.15
CA ALA A 14 33.44 -4.96 -7.69
C ALA A 14 33.64 -4.90 -9.22
N LEU A 15 33.28 -5.94 -10.01
CA LEU A 15 33.61 -5.96 -11.44
C LEU A 15 32.42 -6.06 -12.42
N LEU A 16 31.22 -5.73 -11.98
CA LEU A 16 30.06 -5.56 -12.86
C LEU A 16 29.34 -4.22 -12.64
N THR A 17 30.11 -3.15 -12.39
CA THR A 17 29.62 -1.77 -12.23
C THR A 17 30.12 -0.81 -13.31
N LEU A 18 30.70 -1.33 -14.39
CA LEU A 18 31.19 -0.56 -15.53
C LEU A 18 30.51 -1.08 -16.80
N LEU A 19 29.31 -0.56 -17.13
CA LEU A 19 28.83 -0.41 -18.53
C LEU A 19 27.39 0.14 -18.71
N ILE A 20 26.71 0.65 -17.69
CA ILE A 20 25.46 1.41 -17.91
C ILE A 20 25.48 2.64 -17.00
N GLY A 21 25.43 3.83 -17.61
CA GLY A 21 25.58 5.12 -16.93
C GLY A 21 24.48 5.41 -15.91
N ALA A 22 24.67 4.93 -14.68
CA ALA A 22 23.93 5.33 -13.51
C ALA A 22 24.85 6.20 -12.64
N THR A 23 24.49 7.47 -12.48
CA THR A 23 25.11 8.37 -11.51
C THR A 23 25.11 7.69 -10.14
N PHE A 24 26.32 7.52 -9.62
CA PHE A 24 26.63 6.82 -8.39
C PHE A 24 25.86 7.43 -7.21
N CYS A 25 24.98 6.64 -6.60
CA CYS A 25 24.76 6.77 -5.17
C CYS A 25 26.01 6.25 -4.49
N LEU A 26 26.70 7.13 -3.77
CA LEU A 26 27.81 6.72 -2.90
C LEU A 26 27.31 5.65 -1.93
N PRO A 27 28.14 4.65 -1.57
CA PRO A 27 27.77 3.65 -0.60
C PRO A 27 27.67 4.30 0.78
N GLY A 28 26.47 4.75 1.15
CA GLY A 28 26.08 4.81 2.54
C GLY A 28 26.12 3.37 3.06
N HIS A 29 26.79 3.17 4.19
CA HIS A 29 26.89 1.88 4.88
C HIS A 29 25.56 1.13 4.77
N ALA A 30 25.57 -0.07 4.19
CA ALA A 30 24.41 -0.94 4.20
C ALA A 30 24.06 -1.19 5.67
N THR A 31 23.08 -0.45 6.19
CA THR A 31 22.61 -0.62 7.55
C THR A 31 22.02 -2.01 7.62
N GLU A 32 22.57 -2.85 8.49
CA GLU A 32 21.95 -4.12 8.85
C GLU A 32 20.49 -3.84 9.21
N LEU A 33 19.56 -4.45 8.47
CA LEU A 33 18.14 -4.20 8.67
C LEU A 33 17.77 -4.71 10.07
N ALA A 34 17.61 -3.77 11.00
CA ALA A 34 17.12 -4.06 12.33
C ALA A 34 15.65 -4.52 12.22
N MET A 35 15.31 -5.64 12.87
CA MET A 35 13.99 -6.24 12.82
C MET A 35 13.31 -6.22 14.19
N MET A 36 11.99 -6.08 14.20
CA MET A 36 11.13 -6.23 15.36
C MET A 36 10.18 -7.41 15.14
N GLU A 37 10.14 -8.36 16.08
CA GLU A 37 9.12 -9.40 16.15
C GLU A 37 7.86 -8.83 16.82
N LEU A 38 6.81 -8.63 16.04
CA LEU A 38 5.47 -8.31 16.55
C LEU A 38 4.72 -9.63 16.80
N HIS A 39 4.30 -9.87 18.03
CA HIS A 39 3.55 -11.07 18.41
C HIS A 39 2.41 -10.73 19.37
N GLY A 40 1.46 -11.63 19.51
CA GLY A 40 0.35 -11.48 20.45
C GLY A 40 -0.81 -12.39 20.10
N LYS A 41 -2.02 -12.02 20.55
CA LYS A 41 -3.25 -12.77 20.32
C LYS A 41 -4.35 -11.92 19.68
N ILE A 42 -5.17 -12.57 18.86
CA ILE A 42 -6.37 -12.00 18.24
C ILE A 42 -7.60 -12.69 18.82
N THR A 43 -8.45 -11.94 19.51
CA THR A 43 -9.63 -12.46 20.22
C THR A 43 -10.88 -11.64 19.99
N ASP A 44 -12.04 -12.24 20.27
CA ASP A 44 -13.32 -11.55 20.36
C ASP A 44 -13.35 -10.66 21.61
N ALA A 45 -13.79 -9.40 21.46
CA ALA A 45 -13.76 -8.40 22.51
C ALA A 45 -14.64 -8.74 23.73
N ARG A 46 -15.72 -9.51 23.55
CA ARG A 46 -16.68 -9.85 24.61
C ARG A 46 -16.37 -11.19 25.26
N THR A 47 -16.10 -12.20 24.45
CA THR A 47 -15.92 -13.59 24.91
C THR A 47 -14.48 -13.92 25.24
N GLY A 48 -13.51 -13.15 24.70
CA GLY A 48 -12.09 -13.43 24.84
C GLY A 48 -11.62 -14.67 24.05
N ILE A 49 -12.49 -15.26 23.24
CA ILE A 49 -12.20 -16.47 22.45
C ILE A 49 -11.34 -16.09 21.24
N ALA A 50 -10.39 -16.96 20.89
CA ALA A 50 -9.55 -16.82 19.71
C ALA A 50 -10.37 -16.81 18.42
N LEU A 51 -10.00 -15.94 17.48
CA LEU A 51 -10.71 -15.78 16.22
C LEU A 51 -9.91 -16.33 15.02
N PRO A 52 -10.58 -16.99 14.05
CA PRO A 52 -9.99 -17.29 12.74
C PRO A 52 -9.90 -16.00 11.91
N ALA A 53 -8.90 -15.19 12.23
CA ALA A 53 -8.68 -13.87 11.64
C ALA A 53 -7.61 -13.91 10.54
N VAL A 54 -7.45 -12.80 9.83
CA VAL A 54 -6.30 -12.51 8.97
C VAL A 54 -5.72 -11.19 9.43
N LEU A 55 -4.43 -11.21 9.79
CA LEU A 55 -3.66 -10.00 10.07
C LEU A 55 -2.87 -9.66 8.83
N SER A 56 -3.13 -8.48 8.28
CA SER A 56 -2.35 -7.91 7.19
C SER A 56 -1.52 -6.72 7.66
N TYR A 57 -0.34 -6.58 7.06
CA TYR A 57 0.58 -5.48 7.32
C TYR A 57 1.06 -4.90 5.99
N GLN A 58 1.06 -3.57 5.93
CA GLN A 58 1.39 -2.84 4.72
C GLN A 58 2.09 -1.54 5.10
N LEU A 59 3.03 -1.10 4.27
CA LEU A 59 3.54 0.26 4.37
C LEU A 59 2.53 1.18 3.69
N PRO A 60 2.07 2.28 4.32
CA PRO A 60 0.99 3.14 3.80
C PRO A 60 1.19 3.59 2.34
N GLU A 61 2.45 3.71 1.91
CA GLU A 61 2.85 4.20 0.60
C GLU A 61 3.17 3.09 -0.42
N ASP A 62 3.05 1.83 -0.02
CA ASP A 62 3.28 0.67 -0.87
C ASP A 62 1.97 -0.05 -1.21
N ASP A 63 2.00 -0.89 -2.23
CA ASP A 63 0.88 -1.70 -2.71
C ASP A 63 0.98 -3.15 -2.23
N ASP A 64 2.14 -3.49 -1.65
CA ASP A 64 2.39 -4.83 -1.14
C ASP A 64 1.78 -5.00 0.25
N ILE A 65 0.93 -6.01 0.34
CA ILE A 65 0.26 -6.42 1.56
C ILE A 65 0.89 -7.76 1.97
N GLY A 66 1.50 -7.80 3.16
CA GLY A 66 1.83 -9.06 3.81
C GLY A 66 0.62 -9.54 4.59
N GLU A 67 0.31 -10.83 4.53
CA GLU A 67 -0.80 -11.43 5.28
C GLU A 67 -0.31 -12.64 6.08
N ILE A 68 -0.82 -12.77 7.29
CA ILE A 68 -0.65 -13.95 8.14
C ILE A 68 -2.00 -14.35 8.72
N ALA A 69 -2.19 -15.65 8.92
CA ALA A 69 -3.29 -16.18 9.73
C ALA A 69 -2.73 -16.53 11.12
N PRO A 70 -3.43 -16.18 12.21
CA PRO A 70 -3.07 -16.63 13.54
C PRO A 70 -3.27 -18.15 13.67
N GLU A 71 -2.62 -18.74 14.65
CA GLU A 71 -2.85 -20.12 15.06
C GLU A 71 -4.25 -20.31 15.65
N SER A 72 -4.64 -21.58 15.87
CA SER A 72 -5.95 -21.94 16.42
C SER A 72 -6.23 -21.35 17.82
N ASP A 73 -5.20 -20.99 18.58
CA ASP A 73 -5.31 -20.36 19.90
C ASP A 73 -5.30 -18.80 19.81
N GLY A 74 -5.36 -18.27 18.60
CA GLY A 74 -5.36 -16.86 18.27
C GLY A 74 -3.97 -16.22 18.26
N SER A 75 -2.90 -16.97 18.54
CA SER A 75 -1.55 -16.43 18.57
C SER A 75 -1.01 -16.12 17.18
N TYR A 76 -0.19 -15.09 17.08
CA TYR A 76 0.46 -14.70 15.83
C TYR A 76 1.88 -14.18 16.10
N SER A 77 2.76 -14.26 15.10
CA SER A 77 4.08 -13.64 15.11
C SER A 77 4.50 -13.25 13.69
N LEU A 78 5.10 -12.06 13.53
CA LEU A 78 5.70 -11.61 12.28
C LEU A 78 6.89 -10.67 12.51
N LEU A 79 7.76 -10.56 11.50
CA LEU A 79 8.96 -9.72 11.54
C LEU A 79 8.74 -8.44 10.72
N LEU A 80 8.89 -7.30 11.38
CA LEU A 80 8.81 -5.96 10.79
C LEU A 80 10.17 -5.29 10.77
N VAL A 81 10.41 -4.45 9.77
CA VAL A 81 11.66 -3.68 9.66
C VAL A 81 11.55 -2.43 10.56
N VAL A 82 12.61 -2.17 11.32
CA VAL A 82 12.72 -0.97 12.18
C VAL A 82 12.94 0.28 11.34
N GLY A 83 12.33 1.38 11.76
CA GLY A 83 12.35 2.68 11.07
C GLY A 83 11.08 2.97 10.27
N GLU A 84 10.17 1.99 10.15
CA GLU A 84 8.96 2.10 9.35
C GLU A 84 7.71 2.29 10.21
N THR A 85 6.65 2.85 9.61
CA THR A 85 5.32 2.85 10.20
C THR A 85 4.40 1.98 9.37
N TYR A 86 4.00 0.83 9.90
CA TYR A 86 3.15 -0.12 9.20
C TYR A 86 1.68 0.16 9.52
N GLN A 87 0.82 0.10 8.50
CA GLN A 87 -0.61 -0.08 8.71
C GLN A 87 -0.89 -1.56 8.95
N ILE A 88 -1.24 -1.91 10.17
CA ILE A 88 -1.70 -3.25 10.54
C ILE A 88 -3.22 -3.26 10.43
N SER A 89 -3.78 -4.24 9.72
CA SER A 89 -5.22 -4.47 9.64
C SER A 89 -5.55 -5.89 10.09
N VAL A 90 -6.49 -6.04 11.02
CA VAL A 90 -6.93 -7.32 11.54
C VAL A 90 -8.39 -7.52 11.15
N THR A 91 -8.64 -8.55 10.37
CA THR A 91 -9.95 -8.84 9.78
C THR A 91 -10.44 -10.22 10.22
N ALA A 92 -11.73 -10.36 10.51
CA ALA A 92 -12.35 -11.65 10.75
C ALA A 92 -13.80 -11.63 10.25
N GLN A 93 -14.31 -12.79 9.83
CA GLN A 93 -15.66 -12.88 9.27
C GLN A 93 -16.72 -12.54 10.33
N GLY A 94 -17.58 -11.57 10.04
CA GLY A 94 -18.63 -11.13 10.97
C GLY A 94 -18.17 -10.14 12.04
N TYR A 95 -16.94 -9.63 11.93
CA TYR A 95 -16.36 -8.63 12.83
C TYR A 95 -16.00 -7.34 12.08
N ALA A 96 -16.00 -6.22 12.81
CA ALA A 96 -15.43 -4.98 12.30
C ALA A 96 -13.91 -5.12 12.16
N THR A 97 -13.34 -4.66 11.04
CA THR A 97 -11.90 -4.69 10.84
C THR A 97 -11.24 -3.67 11.74
N THR A 98 -10.28 -4.11 12.57
CA THR A 98 -9.43 -3.16 13.30
C THR A 98 -8.27 -2.78 12.42
N ARG A 99 -7.94 -1.49 12.35
CA ARG A 99 -6.73 -1.02 11.70
C ARG A 99 -5.94 -0.09 12.61
N GLN A 100 -4.62 -0.10 12.50
CA GLN A 100 -3.75 0.74 13.30
C GLN A 100 -2.46 1.08 12.55
N LEU A 101 -1.98 2.33 12.68
CA LEU A 101 -0.59 2.66 12.39
C LEU A 101 0.32 2.19 13.53
N LEU A 102 1.36 1.43 13.18
CA LEU A 102 2.35 0.89 14.09
C LEU A 102 3.74 1.41 13.71
N PRO A 103 4.23 2.47 14.38
CA PRO A 103 5.61 2.91 14.22
C PRO A 103 6.56 1.91 14.88
N VAL A 104 7.44 1.32 14.08
CA VAL A 104 8.44 0.33 14.51
C VAL A 104 9.75 1.06 14.78
N THR A 105 9.93 1.54 16.00
CA THR A 105 11.05 2.43 16.34
C THR A 105 12.27 1.72 16.92
N ARG A 106 12.13 0.45 17.35
CA ARG A 106 13.20 -0.32 17.99
C ARG A 106 13.14 -1.79 17.61
N ALA A 107 14.32 -2.41 17.47
CA ALA A 107 14.47 -3.85 17.30
C ALA A 107 14.10 -4.64 18.56
N GLY A 108 13.81 -5.93 18.40
CA GLY A 108 13.51 -6.84 19.50
C GLY A 108 12.12 -7.44 19.40
N ARG A 109 11.43 -7.64 20.52
CA ARG A 109 10.09 -8.24 20.58
C ARG A 109 9.08 -7.23 21.12
N MET A 110 7.94 -7.12 20.45
CA MET A 110 6.81 -6.30 20.86
C MET A 110 5.58 -7.18 20.98
N GLU A 111 4.97 -7.20 22.16
CA GLU A 111 3.67 -7.83 22.38
C GLU A 111 2.55 -6.84 22.04
N LYS A 112 1.59 -7.27 21.23
CA LYS A 112 0.40 -6.51 20.87
C LYS A 112 -0.79 -7.44 20.72
N ASN A 113 -1.82 -7.25 21.53
CA ASN A 113 -3.06 -8.01 21.39
C ASN A 113 -4.09 -7.19 20.61
N TYR A 114 -4.87 -7.86 19.77
CA TYR A 114 -5.97 -7.25 19.01
C TYR A 114 -7.29 -7.89 19.43
N THR A 115 -8.27 -7.05 19.72
CA THR A 115 -9.63 -7.48 20.06
C THR A 115 -10.58 -6.98 18.98
N LEU A 116 -11.40 -7.87 18.42
CA LEU A 116 -12.38 -7.51 17.40
C LEU A 116 -13.80 -7.48 17.98
N THR A 117 -14.58 -6.48 17.57
CA THR A 117 -15.99 -6.32 17.95
C THR A 117 -16.88 -6.97 16.90
N SER A 118 -17.83 -7.80 17.33
CA SER A 118 -18.79 -8.43 16.45
C SER A 118 -19.72 -7.39 15.81
N LEU A 119 -20.03 -7.56 14.52
CA LEU A 119 -20.93 -6.65 13.80
C LEU A 119 -22.36 -6.64 14.36
N THR A 120 -22.79 -7.73 15.03
CA THR A 120 -24.12 -7.82 15.66
C THR A 120 -24.23 -7.02 16.96
N GLU A 121 -23.11 -6.59 17.52
CA GLU A 121 -23.04 -5.86 18.80
C GLU A 121 -22.99 -4.34 18.62
N LEU A 122 -22.84 -3.87 17.38
CA LEU A 122 -22.92 -2.45 17.07
C LEU A 122 -24.36 -1.96 17.31
N ALA A 123 -24.50 -0.96 18.19
CA ALA A 123 -25.81 -0.49 18.63
C ALA A 123 -26.68 -0.04 17.45
N PRO A 124 -28.01 -0.32 17.46
CA PRO A 124 -28.92 0.19 16.45
C PRO A 124 -28.84 1.71 16.39
N GLY A 125 -28.36 2.26 15.26
CA GLY A 125 -28.23 3.70 15.04
C GLY A 125 -26.80 4.24 15.05
N GLN A 126 -25.78 3.45 15.41
CA GLN A 126 -24.40 3.79 15.05
C GLN A 126 -24.16 3.34 13.61
N SER A 127 -23.91 4.30 12.71
CA SER A 127 -23.58 3.96 11.34
C SER A 127 -22.17 3.35 11.29
N LEU A 128 -22.07 2.06 10.96
CA LEU A 128 -20.79 1.40 10.70
C LEU A 128 -19.95 2.17 9.66
N TYR A 129 -20.64 2.90 8.76
CA TYR A 129 -20.04 3.85 7.84
C TYR A 129 -19.27 4.97 8.56
N GLU A 130 -19.87 5.62 9.55
CA GLU A 130 -19.23 6.73 10.28
C GLU A 130 -18.03 6.24 11.10
N GLN A 131 -18.15 5.06 11.72
CA GLN A 131 -17.06 4.45 12.48
C GLN A 131 -15.88 4.08 11.57
N THR A 132 -16.14 3.40 10.45
CA THR A 132 -15.09 3.02 9.51
C THR A 132 -14.47 4.23 8.81
N ALA A 133 -15.23 5.28 8.50
CA ALA A 133 -14.71 6.53 7.97
C ALA A 133 -13.83 7.27 8.99
N LEU A 134 -14.24 7.29 10.27
CA LEU A 134 -13.46 7.92 11.35
C LEU A 134 -12.16 7.15 11.62
N GLU A 135 -12.21 5.83 11.66
CA GLU A 135 -11.03 4.98 11.80
C GLU A 135 -10.10 5.15 10.61
N ALA A 136 -10.60 5.12 9.39
CA ALA A 136 -9.77 5.29 8.20
C ALA A 136 -9.13 6.69 8.14
N LYS A 137 -9.83 7.75 8.60
CA LYS A 137 -9.27 9.08 8.79
C LYS A 137 -8.16 9.12 9.85
N ALA A 138 -8.29 8.35 10.94
CA ALA A 138 -7.29 8.29 12.01
C ALA A 138 -6.00 7.55 11.62
N LEU A 139 -6.04 6.73 10.56
CA LEU A 139 -4.89 5.94 10.08
C LEU A 139 -4.01 6.69 9.08
N VAL A 140 -4.40 7.90 8.76
CA VAL A 140 -3.70 8.71 7.78
C VAL A 140 -2.92 9.77 8.56
N PRO A 141 -1.67 10.09 8.17
CA PRO A 141 -0.93 11.18 8.81
C PRO A 141 -1.81 12.43 8.88
N GLU A 142 -1.74 13.19 9.98
CA GLU A 142 -2.58 14.39 10.18
C GLU A 142 -2.43 15.43 9.03
N THR A 143 -1.32 15.35 8.29
CA THR A 143 -1.03 16.15 7.09
C THR A 143 -1.78 15.70 5.83
N GLU A 144 -2.33 14.49 5.80
CA GLU A 144 -3.06 13.89 4.69
C GLU A 144 -4.55 13.75 5.07
N ALA A 145 -5.44 14.22 4.20
CA ALA A 145 -6.87 14.06 4.42
C ALA A 145 -7.42 12.97 3.52
N VAL A 146 -8.21 12.07 4.10
CA VAL A 146 -8.92 11.03 3.36
C VAL A 146 -10.40 11.32 3.30
N HIS A 147 -10.93 11.28 2.10
CA HIS A 147 -12.35 11.42 1.80
C HIS A 147 -12.88 10.13 1.15
N PHE A 148 -14.15 9.82 1.37
CA PHE A 148 -14.76 8.57 0.92
C PHE A 148 -15.94 8.84 -0.02
N VAL A 149 -15.96 8.16 -1.15
CA VAL A 149 -17.11 8.11 -2.06
C VAL A 149 -17.56 6.66 -2.18
N HIS A 150 -18.84 6.39 -1.90
CA HIS A 150 -19.36 5.02 -1.95
C HIS A 150 -20.20 4.76 -3.19
N PHE A 151 -20.23 3.50 -3.59
CA PHE A 151 -20.88 3.06 -4.83
C PHE A 151 -21.87 1.92 -4.59
N ALA A 152 -22.98 1.99 -5.32
CA ALA A 152 -23.85 0.86 -5.50
C ALA A 152 -23.10 -0.32 -6.17
N ARG A 153 -23.65 -1.53 -6.01
CA ARG A 153 -23.07 -2.73 -6.59
C ARG A 153 -23.01 -2.63 -8.12
N ASN A 154 -21.89 -3.03 -8.70
CA ASN A 154 -21.61 -2.97 -10.15
C ASN A 154 -21.93 -1.60 -10.79
N ASN A 155 -21.69 -0.52 -10.05
CA ASN A 155 -21.95 0.84 -10.48
C ASN A 155 -20.70 1.70 -10.33
N THR A 156 -20.50 2.61 -11.27
CA THR A 156 -19.37 3.54 -11.39
C THR A 156 -19.82 5.00 -11.35
N ARG A 157 -21.13 5.27 -11.29
CA ARG A 157 -21.69 6.62 -11.22
C ARG A 157 -21.51 7.19 -9.80
N VAL A 158 -20.90 8.36 -9.72
CA VAL A 158 -20.86 9.17 -8.49
C VAL A 158 -22.26 9.72 -8.22
N MET A 159 -22.77 9.49 -7.01
CA MET A 159 -24.08 9.98 -6.57
C MET A 159 -23.98 11.44 -6.10
N GLU A 160 -25.07 12.17 -6.26
CA GLU A 160 -25.15 13.61 -5.92
C GLU A 160 -24.89 13.89 -4.44
N GLU A 161 -25.22 12.94 -3.56
CA GLU A 161 -24.91 13.00 -2.12
C GLU A 161 -23.41 13.17 -1.82
N PHE A 162 -22.52 12.74 -2.72
CA PHE A 162 -21.07 12.90 -2.57
C PHE A 162 -20.53 14.18 -3.19
N HIS A 163 -21.33 14.95 -3.92
CA HIS A 163 -20.86 16.17 -4.59
C HIS A 163 -20.37 17.21 -3.57
N GLN A 164 -21.06 17.39 -2.45
CA GLN A 164 -20.64 18.34 -1.41
C GLN A 164 -19.24 18.00 -0.85
N GLU A 165 -18.97 16.72 -0.61
CA GLU A 165 -17.67 16.24 -0.12
C GLU A 165 -16.57 16.45 -1.17
N LEU A 166 -16.87 16.12 -2.43
CA LEU A 166 -15.94 16.29 -3.55
C LEU A 166 -15.66 17.77 -3.85
N ASP A 167 -16.66 18.64 -3.71
CA ASP A 167 -16.51 20.08 -3.88
C ASP A 167 -15.63 20.67 -2.79
N ALA A 168 -15.69 20.16 -1.55
CA ALA A 168 -14.77 20.54 -0.49
C ALA A 168 -13.31 20.15 -0.82
N VAL A 169 -13.10 18.97 -1.44
CA VAL A 169 -11.78 18.56 -1.95
C VAL A 169 -11.31 19.50 -3.06
N VAL A 170 -12.19 19.85 -4.01
CA VAL A 170 -11.88 20.80 -5.10
C VAL A 170 -11.46 22.15 -4.55
N ALA A 171 -12.23 22.73 -3.62
CA ALA A 171 -11.92 24.02 -3.01
C ALA A 171 -10.53 24.00 -2.37
N ARG A 172 -10.23 22.96 -1.58
CA ARG A 172 -8.93 22.79 -0.94
C ARG A 172 -7.77 22.71 -1.92
N LEU A 173 -7.94 22.01 -3.04
CA LEU A 173 -6.92 21.91 -4.10
C LEU A 173 -6.71 23.22 -4.86
N GLN A 174 -7.78 24.00 -5.05
CA GLN A 174 -7.69 25.32 -5.69
C GLN A 174 -7.00 26.33 -4.79
N GLU A 175 -7.27 26.30 -3.48
CA GLU A 175 -6.61 27.15 -2.49
C GLU A 175 -5.13 26.80 -2.31
N ASN A 176 -4.76 25.54 -2.54
CA ASN A 176 -3.40 25.04 -2.30
C ASN A 176 -2.83 24.32 -3.54
N PRO A 177 -2.20 25.05 -4.48
CA PRO A 177 -1.68 24.48 -5.72
C PRO A 177 -0.58 23.42 -5.54
N ASP A 178 0.02 23.30 -4.36
CA ASP A 178 1.01 22.26 -4.07
C ASP A 178 0.39 20.94 -3.63
N LEU A 179 -0.89 20.92 -3.29
CA LEU A 179 -1.61 19.68 -2.98
C LEU A 179 -1.87 18.84 -4.23
N ARG A 180 -1.95 17.55 -4.00
CA ARG A 180 -2.22 16.51 -4.98
C ARG A 180 -3.23 15.53 -4.41
N VAL A 181 -3.91 14.77 -5.28
CA VAL A 181 -4.86 13.73 -4.87
C VAL A 181 -4.54 12.41 -5.51
N ILE A 182 -4.41 11.39 -4.67
CA ILE A 182 -4.39 9.98 -5.09
C ILE A 182 -5.79 9.43 -4.85
N VAL A 183 -6.40 8.92 -5.92
CA VAL A 183 -7.75 8.37 -5.92
C VAL A 183 -7.66 6.85 -6.01
N GLU A 184 -7.98 6.16 -4.92
CA GLU A 184 -7.88 4.70 -4.80
C GLU A 184 -9.24 4.04 -4.97
N GLY A 185 -9.37 3.15 -5.94
CA GLY A 185 -10.59 2.39 -6.19
C GLY A 185 -10.61 1.04 -5.47
N HIS A 186 -11.71 0.75 -4.78
CA HIS A 186 -11.95 -0.52 -4.09
C HIS A 186 -13.25 -1.20 -4.55
N THR A 187 -13.29 -2.52 -4.39
CA THR A 187 -14.47 -3.35 -4.60
C THR A 187 -14.73 -4.26 -3.40
N GLU A 188 -15.94 -4.84 -3.36
CA GLU A 188 -16.22 -5.94 -2.45
C GLU A 188 -15.62 -7.26 -2.97
N GLY A 189 -15.36 -8.21 -2.08
CA GLY A 189 -14.91 -9.55 -2.44
C GLY A 189 -15.97 -10.37 -3.20
N GLY A 190 -15.58 -11.55 -3.69
CA GLY A 190 -16.50 -12.52 -4.32
C GLY A 190 -16.65 -12.36 -5.84
N MET A 191 -15.78 -11.59 -6.48
CA MET A 191 -15.70 -11.43 -7.94
C MET A 191 -14.35 -11.90 -8.47
N SER A 192 -14.22 -12.10 -9.78
CA SER A 192 -12.91 -12.41 -10.39
C SER A 192 -11.94 -11.23 -10.21
N ALA A 193 -10.64 -11.54 -10.06
CA ALA A 193 -9.61 -10.52 -9.87
C ALA A 193 -9.61 -9.48 -11.00
N TYR A 194 -9.72 -9.94 -12.26
CA TYR A 194 -9.77 -9.06 -13.43
C TYR A 194 -10.96 -8.10 -13.38
N TYR A 195 -12.17 -8.60 -13.11
CA TYR A 195 -13.36 -7.77 -13.05
C TYR A 195 -13.33 -6.79 -11.86
N ALA A 196 -12.79 -7.23 -10.72
CA ALA A 196 -12.62 -6.37 -9.57
C ALA A 196 -11.63 -5.23 -9.82
N GLU A 197 -10.58 -5.49 -10.58
CA GLU A 197 -9.58 -4.48 -10.99
C GLU A 197 -10.19 -3.46 -11.95
N GLU A 198 -10.90 -3.93 -12.98
CA GLU A 198 -11.62 -3.07 -13.92
C GLU A 198 -12.63 -2.15 -13.20
N LEU A 199 -13.53 -2.73 -12.40
CA LEU A 199 -14.57 -1.97 -11.70
C LEU A 199 -13.99 -0.97 -10.67
N ALA A 200 -12.92 -1.34 -9.97
CA ALA A 200 -12.23 -0.42 -9.08
C ALA A 200 -11.60 0.75 -9.85
N THR A 201 -10.98 0.46 -11.00
CA THR A 201 -10.37 1.48 -11.86
C THR A 201 -11.42 2.46 -12.36
N ASP A 202 -12.53 1.95 -12.91
CA ASP A 202 -13.61 2.78 -13.45
C ASP A 202 -14.22 3.71 -12.39
N ARG A 203 -14.37 3.23 -11.14
CA ARG A 203 -14.85 4.07 -10.03
C ARG A 203 -13.88 5.18 -9.68
N ALA A 204 -12.58 4.88 -9.62
CA ALA A 204 -11.56 5.88 -9.37
C ALA A 204 -11.52 6.92 -10.51
N GLU A 205 -11.66 6.47 -11.77
CA GLU A 205 -11.73 7.35 -12.93
C GLU A 205 -12.97 8.24 -12.92
N ALA A 206 -14.14 7.72 -12.53
CA ALA A 206 -15.35 8.54 -12.40
C ALA A 206 -15.19 9.69 -11.40
N VAL A 207 -14.52 9.44 -10.27
CA VAL A 207 -14.19 10.49 -9.29
C VAL A 207 -13.15 11.47 -9.85
N VAL A 208 -12.12 10.98 -10.54
CA VAL A 208 -11.13 11.85 -11.20
C VAL A 208 -11.77 12.74 -12.25
N ASP A 209 -12.70 12.21 -13.05
CA ASP A 209 -13.42 12.99 -14.05
C ASP A 209 -14.32 14.04 -13.43
N TYR A 210 -14.96 13.74 -12.29
CA TYR A 210 -15.65 14.76 -11.50
C TYR A 210 -14.71 15.92 -11.13
N LEU A 211 -13.55 15.62 -10.51
CA LEU A 211 -12.58 16.63 -10.10
C LEU A 211 -12.04 17.44 -11.28
N ARG A 212 -11.81 16.79 -12.43
CA ARG A 212 -11.35 17.46 -13.65
C ARG A 212 -12.40 18.40 -14.25
N ASN A 213 -13.67 17.99 -14.22
CA ASN A 213 -14.78 18.82 -14.70
C ASN A 213 -14.95 20.08 -13.82
N GLN A 214 -14.55 19.99 -12.55
CA GLN A 214 -14.48 21.13 -11.62
C GLN A 214 -13.19 21.97 -11.77
N GLY A 215 -12.38 21.70 -12.80
CA GLY A 215 -11.20 22.51 -13.16
C GLY A 215 -9.87 22.05 -12.55
N ILE A 216 -9.82 20.91 -11.84
CA ILE A 216 -8.56 20.39 -11.32
C ILE A 216 -7.72 19.80 -12.47
N ALA A 217 -6.50 20.31 -12.63
CA ALA A 217 -5.63 19.85 -13.71
C ALA A 217 -5.12 18.42 -13.46
N LYS A 218 -5.05 17.61 -14.54
CA LYS A 218 -4.64 16.19 -14.50
C LYS A 218 -3.31 15.95 -13.76
N LYS A 219 -2.37 16.89 -13.80
CA LYS A 219 -1.09 16.79 -13.09
C LYS A 219 -1.22 16.74 -11.55
N HIS A 220 -2.38 17.09 -11.01
CA HIS A 220 -2.69 17.03 -9.57
C HIS A 220 -3.39 15.73 -9.18
N LEU A 221 -3.75 14.88 -10.14
CA LEU A 221 -4.63 13.73 -9.94
C LEU A 221 -3.94 12.46 -10.40
N ARG A 222 -4.06 11.40 -9.60
CA ARG A 222 -3.56 10.07 -9.95
C ARG A 222 -4.55 9.03 -9.46
N THR A 223 -4.84 8.07 -10.32
CA THR A 223 -5.63 6.89 -9.97
C THR A 223 -4.72 5.77 -9.49
N ARG A 224 -5.25 4.95 -8.57
CA ARG A 224 -4.66 3.69 -8.14
C ARG A 224 -5.79 2.68 -7.94
N THR A 225 -5.52 1.43 -8.29
CA THR A 225 -6.50 0.36 -8.24
C THR A 225 -6.10 -0.62 -7.15
N VAL A 226 -6.93 -0.72 -6.10
CA VAL A 226 -6.72 -1.67 -4.99
C VAL A 226 -7.59 -2.92 -5.18
N ALA A 227 -8.69 -2.80 -5.94
CA ALA A 227 -9.63 -3.90 -6.19
C ALA A 227 -10.18 -4.47 -4.87
N GLN A 228 -10.07 -5.78 -4.65
CA GLN A 228 -10.61 -6.49 -3.47
C GLN A 228 -9.71 -6.41 -2.23
N GLY A 229 -8.57 -5.72 -2.32
CA GLY A 229 -7.66 -5.52 -1.20
C GLY A 229 -8.15 -4.48 -0.20
N ARG A 230 -7.59 -4.52 1.01
CA ARG A 230 -7.86 -3.53 2.08
C ARG A 230 -9.36 -3.39 2.39
N ASN A 231 -10.07 -4.50 2.57
CA ASN A 231 -11.48 -4.50 2.95
C ASN A 231 -11.67 -3.86 4.33
N LEU A 232 -12.69 -3.01 4.46
CA LEU A 232 -13.12 -2.41 5.74
C LEU A 232 -13.92 -3.42 6.57
N VAL A 233 -14.61 -4.35 5.92
CA VAL A 233 -15.41 -5.37 6.57
C VAL A 233 -15.29 -6.69 5.81
N ILE A 234 -15.22 -7.81 6.51
CA ILE A 234 -15.40 -9.14 5.92
C ILE A 234 -16.71 -9.72 6.47
N SER A 235 -17.72 -9.86 5.62
CA SER A 235 -19.05 -10.34 6.01
C SER A 235 -19.74 -11.06 4.86
N ASN A 236 -20.70 -11.91 5.20
CA ASN A 236 -21.63 -12.50 4.22
C ASN A 236 -22.90 -11.65 4.06
N ASP A 237 -23.09 -10.64 4.91
CA ASP A 237 -24.23 -9.72 4.84
C ASP A 237 -23.95 -8.64 3.79
N SER A 238 -24.79 -8.63 2.75
CA SER A 238 -24.68 -7.71 1.62
C SER A 238 -24.91 -6.24 1.99
N THR A 239 -25.58 -5.97 3.11
CA THR A 239 -25.86 -4.61 3.59
C THR A 239 -24.57 -3.93 4.07
N VAL A 240 -23.72 -4.65 4.81
CA VAL A 240 -22.44 -4.13 5.34
C VAL A 240 -21.30 -4.21 4.33
N LEU A 241 -21.36 -5.12 3.35
CA LEU A 241 -20.37 -5.20 2.26
C LEU A 241 -20.30 -3.92 1.41
N GLY A 242 -21.34 -3.09 1.46
CA GLY A 242 -21.34 -1.78 0.78
C GLY A 242 -20.22 -0.84 1.19
N LEU A 243 -19.68 -1.00 2.39
CA LEU A 243 -18.54 -0.20 2.85
C LEU A 243 -17.26 -0.50 2.07
N ASN A 244 -17.10 -1.73 1.56
CA ASN A 244 -15.94 -2.05 0.73
C ASN A 244 -16.03 -1.45 -0.68
N ARG A 245 -17.24 -1.10 -1.14
CA ARG A 245 -17.49 -0.50 -2.46
C ARG A 245 -17.27 1.01 -2.38
N ARG A 246 -16.00 1.41 -2.30
CA ARG A 246 -15.60 2.80 -2.06
C ARG A 246 -14.48 3.25 -2.97
N VAL A 247 -14.33 4.56 -3.05
CA VAL A 247 -13.14 5.26 -3.52
C VAL A 247 -12.61 6.09 -2.35
N GLU A 248 -11.30 5.98 -2.10
CA GLU A 248 -10.58 6.79 -1.11
C GLU A 248 -9.83 7.91 -1.85
N LEU A 249 -10.02 9.16 -1.43
CA LEU A 249 -9.29 10.30 -1.97
C LEU A 249 -8.27 10.76 -0.93
N HIS A 250 -7.00 10.54 -1.23
CA HIS A 250 -5.87 10.90 -0.39
C HIS A 250 -5.31 12.25 -0.85
N VAL A 251 -5.64 13.31 -0.10
CA VAL A 251 -5.09 14.65 -0.35
C VAL A 251 -3.73 14.75 0.33
N VAL A 252 -2.67 14.78 -0.47
CA VAL A 252 -1.27 14.74 -0.04
C VAL A 252 -0.51 15.99 -0.49
N ASP A 253 0.58 16.30 0.21
CA ASP A 253 1.55 17.28 -0.25
C ASP A 253 2.38 16.75 -1.45
N LYS A 254 3.18 17.64 -2.03
CA LYS A 254 4.02 17.33 -3.18
C LYS A 254 5.11 16.30 -2.89
N ASP A 255 5.61 16.24 -1.67
CA ASP A 255 6.73 15.37 -1.29
C ASP A 255 6.26 13.93 -1.12
N ALA A 256 5.15 13.73 -0.40
CA ALA A 256 4.44 12.46 -0.30
C ALA A 256 3.97 11.97 -1.69
N TRP A 257 3.50 12.89 -2.53
CA TRP A 257 3.15 12.59 -3.92
C TRP A 257 4.34 12.04 -4.73
N GLU A 258 5.47 12.76 -4.72
CA GLU A 258 6.67 12.36 -5.48
C GLU A 258 7.19 11.00 -5.00
N TYR A 259 7.28 10.77 -3.69
CA TYR A 259 7.74 9.50 -3.14
C TYR A 259 6.91 8.31 -3.65
N ARG A 260 5.58 8.46 -3.69
CA ARG A 260 4.65 7.43 -4.20
C ARG A 260 4.73 7.24 -5.72
N THR A 261 5.37 8.14 -6.49
CA THR A 261 5.63 7.93 -7.93
C THR A 261 6.86 7.09 -8.20
N PHE A 262 7.76 6.94 -7.23
CA PHE A 262 8.98 6.18 -7.41
C PHE A 262 8.69 4.68 -7.56
N SER A 263 9.53 3.99 -8.34
CA SER A 263 9.46 2.54 -8.44
C SER A 263 9.67 1.91 -7.06
N LYS A 264 9.10 0.72 -6.83
CA LYS A 264 9.33 -0.06 -5.59
C LYS A 264 10.81 -0.16 -5.25
N TRP A 265 11.64 -0.42 -6.26
CA TRP A 265 13.09 -0.53 -6.09
C TRP A 265 13.76 0.80 -5.71
N THR A 266 13.29 1.92 -6.27
CA THR A 266 13.75 3.27 -5.91
C THR A 266 13.36 3.61 -4.48
N ARG A 267 12.10 3.37 -4.08
CA ARG A 267 11.65 3.57 -2.69
C ARG A 267 12.46 2.72 -1.71
N TRP A 268 12.70 1.46 -2.05
CA TRP A 268 13.55 0.57 -1.24
C TRP A 268 14.98 1.08 -1.10
N ARG A 269 15.60 1.57 -2.19
CA ARG A 269 16.96 2.15 -2.13
C ARG A 269 17.02 3.41 -1.27
N ILE A 270 16.00 4.26 -1.35
CA ILE A 270 15.88 5.43 -0.47
C ILE A 270 15.79 4.98 0.99
N ARG A 271 14.94 3.98 1.27
CA ARG A 271 14.73 3.40 2.60
C ARG A 271 16.01 2.86 3.24
N ILE A 272 16.80 2.09 2.49
CA ILE A 272 18.04 1.50 3.01
C ILE A 272 19.25 2.43 2.95
N GLY A 273 19.04 3.73 2.77
CA GLY A 273 20.12 4.74 2.73
C GLY A 273 21.04 4.63 1.52
N LEU A 274 20.70 3.81 0.52
CA LEU A 274 21.42 3.71 -0.74
C LEU A 274 21.10 4.85 -1.70
N CYS A 275 20.15 5.75 -1.38
CA CYS A 275 19.80 6.93 -2.16
C CYS A 275 19.11 7.96 -1.27
N SER A 276 19.23 9.26 -1.56
CA SER A 276 18.39 10.29 -0.94
C SER A 276 17.32 10.76 -1.92
N THR A 277 16.19 11.21 -1.39
CA THR A 277 15.12 11.85 -2.16
C THR A 277 15.65 13.05 -2.95
N ASP A 278 16.54 13.86 -2.36
CA ASP A 278 17.13 15.04 -3.01
C ASP A 278 18.07 14.71 -4.18
N LEU A 279 18.89 13.67 -4.05
CA LEU A 279 19.74 13.20 -5.16
C LEU A 279 18.91 12.64 -6.31
N TYR A 280 17.79 11.97 -6.01
CA TYR A 280 16.86 11.52 -7.04
C TYR A 280 16.12 12.68 -7.72
N ARG A 281 15.68 13.69 -6.95
CA ARG A 281 15.07 14.93 -7.47
C ARG A 281 16.02 15.66 -8.43
N GLU A 282 17.30 15.76 -8.10
CA GLU A 282 18.31 16.34 -8.99
C GLU A 282 18.53 15.50 -10.26
N ALA A 283 18.50 14.17 -10.15
CA ALA A 283 18.63 13.27 -11.30
C ALA A 283 17.44 13.36 -12.27
N LEU A 284 16.21 13.52 -11.76
CA LEU A 284 15.02 13.75 -12.59
C LEU A 284 15.05 15.10 -13.31
N ARG A 285 15.55 16.17 -12.67
CA ARG A 285 15.68 17.51 -13.29
C ARG A 285 16.75 17.56 -14.39
N ARG A 286 17.71 16.63 -14.38
CA ARG A 286 18.85 16.60 -15.31
C ARG A 286 18.62 15.75 -16.57
N ASP A 287 17.38 15.41 -16.93
CA ASP A 287 17.03 14.61 -18.13
C ASP A 287 17.81 13.28 -18.27
N PHE A 288 18.35 12.73 -17.17
CA PHE A 288 19.12 11.48 -17.23
C PHE A 288 18.24 10.25 -17.46
N PHE A 289 16.94 10.35 -17.16
CA PHE A 289 15.93 9.36 -17.46
C PHE A 289 14.86 9.97 -18.37
N GLY A 290 15.16 10.03 -19.68
CA GLY A 290 14.15 10.25 -20.72
C GLY A 290 13.02 9.21 -20.67
N PRO A 291 11.92 9.42 -21.44
CA PRO A 291 10.64 8.74 -21.25
C PRO A 291 10.80 7.22 -21.17
N HIS A 292 10.12 6.64 -20.17
CA HIS A 292 10.04 5.21 -19.88
C HIS A 292 10.31 4.34 -21.12
N LYS A 293 11.56 3.87 -21.25
CA LYS A 293 11.85 2.79 -22.20
C LYS A 293 10.96 1.62 -21.80
N LYS A 294 10.12 1.21 -22.75
CA LYS A 294 9.18 0.08 -22.68
C LYS A 294 9.73 -1.02 -21.78
N THR A 295 8.91 -1.48 -20.84
CA THR A 295 9.15 -2.71 -20.06
C THR A 295 9.79 -3.77 -20.95
N PRO A 296 10.92 -4.39 -20.54
CA PRO A 296 11.51 -5.46 -21.34
C PRO A 296 10.45 -6.56 -21.51
N LYS A 297 10.18 -6.94 -22.77
CA LYS A 297 9.27 -8.04 -23.08
C LYS A 297 9.70 -9.26 -22.25
N LYS A 298 8.76 -9.88 -21.53
CA LYS A 298 9.03 -11.11 -20.77
C LYS A 298 9.53 -12.17 -21.76
N LYS A 299 10.78 -12.62 -21.59
CA LYS A 299 11.28 -13.82 -22.26
C LYS A 299 10.83 -15.02 -21.44
N VAL A 300 10.04 -15.89 -22.05
CA VAL A 300 9.67 -17.17 -21.44
C VAL A 300 10.80 -18.13 -21.75
N ILE A 301 11.39 -18.69 -20.70
CA ILE A 301 12.35 -19.79 -20.80
C ILE A 301 11.54 -21.07 -20.63
N TYR A 302 11.64 -21.99 -21.59
CA TYR A 302 11.13 -23.34 -21.42
C TYR A 302 12.18 -24.35 -21.85
N VAL A 303 12.09 -25.54 -21.25
CA VAL A 303 12.93 -26.68 -21.55
C VAL A 303 12.12 -27.59 -22.47
N ASP A 304 12.65 -27.87 -23.66
CA ASP A 304 11.99 -28.78 -24.59
C ASP A 304 12.14 -30.26 -24.15
N PRO A 305 11.39 -31.20 -24.74
CA PRO A 305 11.48 -32.62 -24.38
C PRO A 305 12.86 -33.25 -24.61
N GLU A 306 13.75 -32.58 -25.34
CA GLU A 306 15.15 -32.97 -25.56
C GLU A 306 16.08 -32.36 -24.50
N ASN A 307 15.51 -31.72 -23.47
CA ASN A 307 16.20 -31.08 -22.34
C ASN A 307 17.07 -29.87 -22.73
N THR A 308 16.70 -29.19 -23.82
CA THR A 308 17.40 -27.99 -24.29
C THR A 308 16.66 -26.72 -23.84
N ILE A 309 17.38 -25.77 -23.25
CA ILE A 309 16.81 -24.49 -22.80
C ILE A 309 16.60 -23.58 -24.00
N ARG A 310 15.35 -23.19 -24.28
CA ARG A 310 14.99 -22.20 -25.32
C ARG A 310 14.32 -20.97 -24.71
N THR A 311 14.54 -19.81 -25.34
CA THR A 311 13.91 -18.53 -24.98
C THR A 311 13.01 -18.06 -26.12
N THR A 312 11.77 -17.68 -25.82
CA THR A 312 10.87 -17.01 -26.77
C THR A 312 10.35 -15.71 -26.17
N GLU A 313 10.11 -14.70 -27.00
CA GLU A 313 9.43 -13.48 -26.57
C GLU A 313 7.93 -13.77 -26.43
N ALA A 314 7.36 -13.50 -25.25
CA ALA A 314 5.90 -13.48 -25.10
C ALA A 314 5.33 -12.38 -26.00
N ARG A 315 4.35 -12.73 -26.85
CA ARG A 315 3.61 -11.76 -27.67
C ARG A 315 2.72 -10.89 -26.81
#